data_AF-A0A353R3B3-F1
#
_entry.id   AF-A0A353R3B3-F1
#
_cell.length_a   1.000
_cell.length_b   1.000
_cell.length_c   1.000
_cell.angle_alpha   90.00
_cell.angle_beta   90.00
_cell.angle_gamma   90.00
#
_symmetry.space_group_name_H-M   'P 1'
#
loop_
_entity.id
_entity.type
_entity.pdbx_description
1 polymer ?
#
loop_
_entity_poly.entity_id
_entity_poly.type
_entity_poly.pdbx_seq_one_letter_code
_entity_poly.pdbx_strand_id
1 'polypeptide(L)'
;VWGTQTAETQLDERLINRFDYDGDYGTVLNRFLMQAAVGHPLTIHGTGGQTRAFIHIQDTVRCIELALRHPPRIGERVHIMNQLTEVHRVRDLAALVAEQTGAAMRFLPNPRREAPENELQVDHRCLLDLGLKPTTLSEGLMQEVHDIARRYANRCDLRKIPCTSRWRRDDGETPTAAVA
;
A
#
# COMPACT_ATOMS: atom_id res chain seq x y z
N VAL A 1 -0.50 -0.77 4.91
CA VAL A 1 0.88 -1.26 5.04
C VAL A 1 1.47 -1.38 3.64
N TRP A 2 2.69 -0.90 3.46
CA TRP A 2 3.49 -1.05 2.25
C TRP A 2 4.88 -1.57 2.60
N GLY A 3 5.63 -1.99 1.59
CA GLY A 3 6.91 -2.65 1.75
C GLY A 3 6.77 -4.14 2.01
N THR A 4 7.86 -4.84 1.82
CA THR A 4 7.89 -6.31 1.79
C THR A 4 8.81 -6.93 2.82
N GLN A 5 9.68 -6.11 3.38
CA GLN A 5 10.81 -6.55 4.16
C GLN A 5 10.94 -5.80 5.48
N THR A 6 11.37 -6.53 6.50
CA THR A 6 12.00 -5.97 7.70
C THR A 6 13.50 -6.27 7.67
N ALA A 7 14.29 -5.63 8.53
CA ALA A 7 15.71 -5.90 8.69
C ALA A 7 15.99 -7.41 8.89
N GLU A 8 15.12 -8.10 9.61
CA GLU A 8 15.21 -9.55 9.85
C GLU A 8 14.87 -10.38 8.61
N THR A 9 13.83 -10.02 7.85
CA THR A 9 13.46 -10.79 6.66
C THR A 9 14.42 -10.58 5.49
N GLN A 10 15.16 -9.47 5.46
CA GLN A 10 16.20 -9.22 4.45
C GLN A 10 17.43 -10.10 4.62
N LEU A 11 17.61 -10.71 5.80
CA LEU A 11 18.79 -11.52 6.11
C LEU A 11 18.90 -12.76 5.20
N ASP A 12 17.78 -13.28 4.69
CA ASP A 12 17.76 -14.46 3.84
C ASP A 12 16.51 -14.50 2.95
N GLU A 13 16.66 -14.89 1.68
CA GLU A 13 15.56 -14.99 0.71
C GLU A 13 14.43 -15.93 1.16
N ARG A 14 14.71 -16.91 2.02
CA ARG A 14 13.71 -17.83 2.58
C ARG A 14 12.78 -17.17 3.59
N LEU A 15 13.15 -16.00 4.12
CA LEU A 15 12.36 -15.24 5.09
C LEU A 15 11.47 -14.19 4.42
N ILE A 16 11.53 -14.08 3.09
CA ILE A 16 10.71 -13.13 2.32
C ILE A 16 9.23 -13.32 2.64
N ASN A 17 8.59 -12.23 3.01
CA ASN A 17 7.16 -12.22 3.28
C ASN A 17 6.35 -12.24 1.96
N ARG A 18 5.06 -12.51 2.06
CA ARG A 18 4.14 -12.41 0.91
C ARG A 18 4.06 -10.97 0.39
N PHE A 19 3.93 -10.84 -0.93
CA PHE A 19 3.67 -9.59 -1.61
C PHE A 19 2.48 -9.75 -2.56
N ASP A 20 1.35 -9.18 -2.15
CA ASP A 20 0.10 -9.28 -2.88
C ASP A 20 -0.08 -8.09 -3.83
N TYR A 21 -0.32 -8.38 -5.11
CA TYR A 21 -0.53 -7.40 -6.18
C TYR A 21 -1.87 -7.59 -6.90
N ASP A 22 -2.64 -8.62 -6.57
CA ASP A 22 -3.89 -8.94 -7.22
C ASP A 22 -5.00 -7.93 -6.86
N GLY A 23 -6.14 -8.03 -7.55
CA GLY A 23 -7.30 -7.17 -7.36
C GLY A 23 -7.99 -7.27 -6.00
N ASP A 24 -7.78 -8.37 -5.26
CA ASP A 24 -8.52 -8.68 -4.04
C ASP A 24 -7.70 -8.42 -2.78
N TYR A 25 -6.46 -8.93 -2.70
CA TYR A 25 -5.56 -8.75 -1.54
C TYR A 25 -4.53 -7.64 -1.72
N GLY A 26 -4.21 -7.28 -2.97
CA GLY A 26 -3.24 -6.24 -3.26
C GLY A 26 -3.68 -4.88 -2.74
N THR A 27 -2.79 -4.21 -2.00
CA THR A 27 -3.00 -2.83 -1.55
C THR A 27 -2.49 -1.83 -2.58
N VAL A 28 -2.93 -0.57 -2.49
CA VAL A 28 -2.73 0.43 -3.56
C VAL A 28 -1.27 0.58 -3.99
N LEU A 29 -0.35 0.68 -3.03
CA LEU A 29 1.06 0.92 -3.35
C LEU A 29 1.73 -0.34 -3.90
N ASN A 30 1.53 -1.50 -3.26
CA ASN A 30 2.06 -2.77 -3.73
C ASN A 30 1.60 -3.09 -5.16
N ARG A 31 0.33 -2.79 -5.47
CA ARG A 31 -0.23 -2.91 -6.81
C ARG A 31 0.46 -1.97 -7.81
N PHE A 32 0.64 -0.69 -7.47
CA PHE A 32 1.35 0.25 -8.32
C PHE A 32 2.79 -0.17 -8.60
N LEU A 33 3.51 -0.64 -7.57
CA LEU A 33 4.88 -1.13 -7.72
C LEU A 33 4.96 -2.31 -8.69
N MET A 34 4.09 -3.30 -8.54
CA MET A 34 4.05 -4.45 -9.45
C MET A 34 3.64 -4.03 -10.86
N GLN A 35 2.60 -3.21 -10.99
CA GLN A 35 2.12 -2.71 -12.29
C GLN A 35 3.24 -2.00 -13.04
N ALA A 36 3.94 -1.08 -12.37
CA ALA A 36 5.12 -0.41 -12.94
C ALA A 36 6.20 -1.39 -13.37
N ALA A 37 6.53 -2.37 -12.53
CA ALA A 37 7.60 -3.33 -12.81
C ALA A 37 7.30 -4.25 -14.00
N VAL A 38 6.03 -4.56 -14.27
CA VAL A 38 5.61 -5.39 -15.41
C VAL A 38 5.14 -4.57 -16.62
N GLY A 39 5.31 -3.24 -16.60
CA GLY A 39 4.89 -2.36 -17.68
C GLY A 39 3.38 -2.18 -17.82
N HIS A 40 2.59 -2.60 -16.82
CA HIS A 40 1.16 -2.37 -16.78
C HIS A 40 0.86 -0.95 -16.26
N PRO A 41 -0.08 -0.19 -16.86
CA PRO A 41 -0.44 1.12 -16.35
C PRO A 41 -0.93 1.10 -14.89
N LEU A 42 -0.59 2.13 -14.11
CA LEU A 42 -1.03 2.27 -12.72
C LEU A 42 -2.55 2.45 -12.68
N THR A 43 -3.26 1.51 -12.04
CA THR A 43 -4.73 1.48 -12.05
C THR A 43 -5.32 2.35 -10.94
N ILE A 44 -5.81 3.53 -11.29
CA ILE A 44 -6.41 4.49 -10.35
C ILE A 44 -7.93 4.35 -10.43
N HIS A 45 -8.58 4.03 -9.31
CA HIS A 45 -10.05 3.83 -9.28
C HIS A 45 -10.80 5.13 -8.99
N GLY A 46 -11.77 5.46 -9.84
CA GLY A 46 -12.52 6.71 -9.77
C GLY A 46 -11.63 7.92 -10.09
N THR A 47 -11.70 8.97 -9.28
CA THR A 47 -10.86 10.18 -9.46
C THR A 47 -9.46 10.03 -8.88
N GLY A 48 -9.20 8.96 -8.11
CA GLY A 48 -7.98 8.83 -7.28
C GLY A 48 -7.92 9.83 -6.12
N GLY A 49 -9.00 10.54 -5.84
CA GLY A 49 -9.11 11.55 -4.79
C GLY A 49 -9.18 11.02 -3.37
N GLN A 50 -9.21 9.71 -3.22
CA GLN A 50 -9.38 9.08 -1.93
C GLN A 50 -8.08 9.22 -1.14
N THR A 51 -8.18 9.77 0.07
CA THR A 51 -7.03 9.97 0.95
C THR A 51 -6.89 8.77 1.90
N ARG A 52 -5.71 8.15 1.93
CA ARG A 52 -5.43 6.92 2.70
C ARG A 52 -4.19 7.08 3.56
N ALA A 53 -4.16 6.34 4.66
CA ALA A 53 -3.03 6.25 5.56
C ALA A 53 -2.06 5.15 5.13
N PHE A 54 -0.77 5.41 5.24
CA PHE A 54 0.32 4.53 4.87
C PHE A 54 1.26 4.33 6.05
N ILE A 55 1.87 3.15 6.09
CA ILE A 55 2.88 2.74 7.05
C ILE A 55 3.73 1.64 6.43
N HIS A 56 5.04 1.72 6.64
CA HIS A 56 5.97 0.68 6.20
C HIS A 56 5.81 -0.60 7.03
N ILE A 57 6.12 -1.76 6.48
CA ILE A 57 6.01 -3.04 7.20
C ILE A 57 6.99 -3.13 8.38
N GLN A 58 8.18 -2.56 8.26
CA GLN A 58 9.13 -2.41 9.37
C GLN A 58 8.53 -1.60 10.54
N ASP A 59 7.86 -0.49 10.23
CA ASP A 59 7.23 0.35 11.25
C ASP A 59 6.01 -0.35 11.84
N THR A 60 5.34 -1.19 11.05
CA THR A 60 4.20 -1.97 11.52
C THR A 60 4.61 -2.90 12.66
N VAL A 61 5.68 -3.66 12.49
CA VAL A 61 6.21 -4.54 13.54
C VAL A 61 6.77 -3.73 14.72
N ARG A 62 7.42 -2.59 14.46
CA ARG A 62 7.95 -1.71 15.51
C ARG A 62 6.84 -1.12 16.39
N CYS A 63 5.72 -0.71 15.81
CA CYS A 63 4.56 -0.22 16.58
C CYS A 63 3.97 -1.30 17.48
N ILE A 64 3.92 -2.55 17.02
CA ILE A 64 3.48 -3.69 17.85
C ILE A 64 4.43 -3.88 19.03
N GLU A 65 5.74 -3.86 18.77
CA GLU A 65 6.77 -3.94 19.81
C GLU A 65 6.63 -2.79 20.82
N LEU A 66 6.41 -1.56 20.36
CA LEU A 66 6.21 -0.38 21.22
C LEU A 66 4.97 -0.53 22.10
N ALA A 67 3.86 -1.01 21.55
CA ALA A 67 2.63 -1.25 22.32
C ALA A 67 2.84 -2.32 23.40
N LEU A 68 3.58 -3.40 23.09
CA LEU A 68 3.90 -4.45 24.06
C LEU A 68 4.84 -3.96 25.18
N ARG A 69 5.78 -3.06 24.87
CA ARG A 69 6.70 -2.48 25.85
C ARG A 69 6.07 -1.42 26.75
N HIS A 70 4.93 -0.87 26.34
CA HIS A 70 4.22 0.18 27.07
C HIS A 70 2.74 -0.19 27.29
N PRO A 71 2.45 -1.30 27.99
CA PRO A 71 1.08 -1.70 28.24
C PRO A 71 0.39 -0.72 29.22
N PRO A 72 -0.94 -0.52 29.12
CA PRO A 72 -1.69 0.19 30.14
C PRO A 72 -1.60 -0.53 31.48
N ARG A 73 -1.69 0.22 32.59
CA ARG A 73 -1.73 -0.40 33.92
C ARG A 73 -3.03 -1.16 34.13
N ILE A 74 -3.03 -2.13 35.04
CA ILE A 74 -4.26 -2.84 35.43
C ILE A 74 -5.28 -1.81 35.96
N GLY A 75 -6.49 -1.83 35.39
CA GLY A 75 -7.56 -0.89 35.73
C GLY A 75 -7.52 0.43 34.94
N GLU A 76 -6.48 0.68 34.13
CA GLU A 76 -6.44 1.80 33.20
C GLU A 76 -7.32 1.53 31.97
N ARG A 77 -7.75 2.60 31.29
CA ARG A 77 -8.46 2.48 30.01
C ARG A 77 -7.57 1.84 28.96
N VAL A 78 -8.17 1.08 28.07
CA VAL A 78 -7.49 0.55 26.88
C VAL A 78 -6.90 1.71 26.05
N HIS A 79 -5.68 1.52 25.59
CA HIS A 79 -5.04 2.47 24.67
C HIS A 79 -5.45 2.14 23.24
N ILE A 80 -5.90 3.16 22.49
CA ILE A 80 -6.20 3.06 21.06
C ILE A 80 -5.16 3.90 20.34
N MET A 81 -4.32 3.24 19.53
CA MET A 81 -3.19 3.87 18.84
C MET A 81 -3.43 3.86 17.35
N ASN A 82 -3.44 5.04 16.72
CA ASN A 82 -3.54 5.14 15.27
C ASN A 82 -2.18 4.79 14.64
N GLN A 83 -2.12 3.66 13.94
CA GLN A 83 -0.90 3.13 13.36
C GLN A 83 -0.75 3.57 11.90
N LEU A 84 -0.09 4.72 11.70
CA LEU A 84 0.27 5.27 10.40
C LEU A 84 1.51 6.16 10.52
N THR A 85 2.20 6.38 9.40
CA THR A 85 3.32 7.33 9.30
C THR A 85 3.00 8.48 8.35
N GLU A 86 2.22 8.23 7.31
CA GLU A 86 1.93 9.22 6.28
C GLU A 86 0.50 9.08 5.74
N VAL A 87 0.02 10.14 5.10
CA VAL A 87 -1.31 10.20 4.49
C VAL A 87 -1.19 10.79 3.08
N HIS A 88 -1.69 10.06 2.07
CA HIS A 88 -1.63 10.49 0.67
C HIS A 88 -2.95 10.25 -0.04
N ARG A 89 -3.26 11.10 -1.03
CA ARG A 89 -4.28 10.79 -2.03
C ARG A 89 -3.76 9.73 -2.99
N VAL A 90 -4.63 8.84 -3.44
CA VAL A 90 -4.26 7.75 -4.36
C VAL A 90 -3.64 8.28 -5.66
N ARG A 91 -4.18 9.36 -6.23
CA ARG A 91 -3.62 9.96 -7.47
C ARG A 91 -2.25 10.59 -7.27
N ASP A 92 -2.00 11.19 -6.10
CA ASP A 92 -0.71 11.84 -5.80
C ASP A 92 0.36 10.75 -5.60
N LEU A 93 -0.01 9.65 -4.94
CA LEU A 93 0.83 8.46 -4.83
C LEU A 93 1.12 7.81 -6.19
N ALA A 94 0.11 7.72 -7.06
CA ALA A 94 0.30 7.20 -8.42
C ALA A 94 1.26 8.08 -9.24
N ALA A 95 1.15 9.40 -9.11
CA ALA A 95 2.05 10.34 -9.76
C ALA A 95 3.50 10.18 -9.27
N LEU A 96 3.71 10.03 -7.95
CA LEU A 96 5.03 9.77 -7.37
C LEU A 96 5.66 8.48 -7.93
N VAL A 97 4.88 7.39 -8.00
CA VAL A 97 5.36 6.13 -8.56
C VAL A 97 5.63 6.27 -10.07
N ALA A 98 4.76 6.95 -10.81
CA ALA A 98 4.93 7.17 -12.25
C ALA A 98 6.19 8.00 -12.54
N GLU A 99 6.47 9.04 -11.76
CA GLU A 99 7.69 9.86 -11.88
C GLU A 99 8.96 9.03 -11.70
N GLN A 100 8.97 8.12 -10.72
CA GLN A 100 10.12 7.28 -10.42
C GLN A 100 10.32 6.12 -11.39
N THR A 101 9.24 5.62 -11.99
CA THR A 101 9.25 4.37 -12.79
C THR A 101 9.05 4.58 -14.28
N GLY A 102 8.52 5.73 -14.69
CA GLY A 102 8.07 6.00 -16.06
C GLY A 102 6.75 5.31 -16.44
N ALA A 103 6.04 4.71 -15.48
CA ALA A 103 4.80 3.99 -15.74
C ALA A 103 3.67 4.95 -16.16
N ALA A 104 2.87 4.54 -17.16
CA ALA A 104 1.66 5.26 -17.52
C ALA A 104 0.59 5.12 -16.43
N MET A 105 -0.28 6.12 -16.28
CA MET A 105 -1.42 6.07 -15.36
C MET A 105 -2.72 5.82 -16.12
N ARG A 106 -3.64 5.04 -15.54
CA ARG A 106 -4.97 4.78 -16.10
C ARG A 106 -6.05 4.90 -15.05
N PHE A 107 -7.03 5.78 -15.30
CA PHE A 107 -8.21 5.90 -14.47
C PHE A 107 -9.28 4.89 -14.91
N LEU A 108 -9.82 4.14 -13.96
CA LEU A 108 -10.81 3.09 -14.16
C LEU A 108 -12.08 3.39 -13.34
N PRO A 109 -13.25 2.85 -13.73
CA PRO A 109 -14.42 2.83 -12.86
C PRO A 109 -14.07 2.26 -11.48
N ASN A 110 -14.60 2.87 -10.41
CA ASN A 110 -14.32 2.41 -9.06
C ASN A 110 -15.22 1.21 -8.72
N PRO A 111 -14.66 0.01 -8.44
CA PRO A 111 -15.47 -1.15 -8.07
C PRO A 111 -16.06 -1.05 -6.65
N ARG A 112 -15.64 -0.06 -5.85
CA ARG A 112 -16.02 0.14 -4.44
C ARG A 112 -17.06 1.25 -4.28
N ARG A 113 -17.85 1.16 -3.21
CA ARG A 113 -18.73 2.25 -2.77
C ARG A 113 -18.03 3.09 -1.70
N GLU A 114 -17.31 4.11 -2.15
CA GLU A 114 -16.60 5.06 -1.29
C GLU A 114 -16.72 6.49 -1.84
N ALA A 115 -16.38 7.48 -1.01
CA ALA A 115 -16.34 8.86 -1.47
C ALA A 115 -15.31 9.03 -2.59
N PRO A 116 -15.64 9.70 -3.71
CA PRO A 116 -14.67 9.94 -4.79
C PRO A 116 -13.45 10.76 -4.32
N GLU A 117 -13.70 11.73 -3.45
CA GLU A 117 -12.69 12.58 -2.80
C GLU A 117 -12.99 12.61 -1.30
N ASN A 118 -11.95 12.57 -0.46
CA ASN A 118 -12.08 12.76 0.98
C ASN A 118 -10.81 13.36 1.58
N GLU A 119 -10.94 14.00 2.73
CA GLU A 119 -9.80 14.32 3.59
C GLU A 119 -9.65 13.26 4.68
N LEU A 120 -8.42 13.11 5.19
CA LEU A 120 -8.12 12.21 6.30
C LEU A 120 -7.12 12.90 7.22
N GLN A 121 -7.62 13.46 8.32
CA GLN A 121 -6.80 14.05 9.38
C GLN A 121 -6.75 13.07 10.55
N VAL A 122 -5.55 12.60 10.90
CA VAL A 122 -5.36 11.58 11.93
C VAL A 122 -4.21 11.98 12.84
N ASP A 123 -4.51 12.07 14.14
CA ASP A 123 -3.48 12.19 15.17
C ASP A 123 -2.81 10.82 15.37
N HIS A 124 -1.50 10.76 15.18
CA HIS A 124 -0.67 9.58 15.33
C HIS A 124 0.52 9.82 16.28
N ARG A 125 0.46 10.88 17.10
CA ARG A 125 1.56 11.26 17.99
C ARG A 125 1.88 10.21 19.03
N CYS A 126 0.88 9.46 19.48
CA CYS A 126 1.06 8.44 20.52
C CYS A 126 2.23 7.48 20.23
N LEU A 127 2.35 6.95 19.01
CA LEU A 127 3.45 6.04 18.67
C LEU A 127 4.78 6.77 18.46
N LEU A 128 4.75 8.02 17.98
CA LEU A 128 5.93 8.87 17.86
C LEU A 128 6.53 9.21 19.23
N ASP A 129 5.66 9.56 20.19
CA ASP A 129 6.04 9.88 21.56
C ASP A 129 6.62 8.67 22.30
N LEU A 130 6.22 7.46 21.91
CA LEU A 130 6.80 6.19 22.37
C LEU A 130 8.13 5.84 21.68
N GLY A 131 8.61 6.67 20.76
CA GLY A 131 9.91 6.53 20.11
C GLY A 131 9.88 5.82 18.76
N LEU A 132 8.73 5.74 18.08
CA LEU A 132 8.68 5.36 16.67
C LEU A 132 9.50 6.35 15.84
N LYS A 133 10.36 5.82 14.96
CA LYS A 133 11.08 6.59 13.94
C LYS A 133 10.50 6.18 12.59
N PRO A 134 9.59 6.98 12.01
CA PRO A 134 8.88 6.62 10.78
C PRO A 134 9.82 6.39 9.60
N THR A 135 9.52 5.37 8.80
CA THR A 135 10.03 5.19 7.44
C THR A 135 9.06 5.87 6.48
N THR A 136 9.55 6.81 5.68
CA THR A 136 8.73 7.57 4.72
C THR A 136 8.78 6.97 3.32
N LEU A 137 7.75 7.25 2.51
CA LEU A 137 7.71 6.86 1.11
C LEU A 137 8.90 7.44 0.32
N SER A 138 9.31 8.68 0.60
CA SER A 138 10.47 9.28 -0.08
C SER A 138 11.77 8.51 0.14
N GLU A 139 11.92 7.84 1.29
CA GLU A 139 13.14 7.12 1.64
C GLU A 139 13.11 5.66 1.17
N GLY A 140 11.96 4.98 1.29
CA GLY A 140 11.87 3.54 1.06
C GLY A 140 11.30 3.11 -0.30
N LEU A 141 10.60 3.99 -1.01
CA LEU A 141 9.84 3.60 -2.21
C LEU A 141 10.74 3.07 -3.34
N MET A 142 11.85 3.76 -3.63
CA MET A 142 12.77 3.36 -4.69
C MET A 142 13.41 1.99 -4.47
N GLN A 143 13.75 1.68 -3.21
CA GLN A 143 14.33 0.40 -2.83
C GLN A 143 13.30 -0.74 -3.07
N GLU A 144 12.06 -0.54 -2.62
CA GLU A 144 10.98 -1.50 -2.80
C GLU A 144 10.61 -1.75 -4.27
N VAL A 145 10.60 -0.71 -5.12
CA VAL A 145 10.43 -0.84 -6.57
C VAL A 145 11.47 -1.80 -7.16
N HIS A 146 12.73 -1.67 -6.73
CA HIS A 146 13.84 -2.40 -7.31
C HIS A 146 13.90 -3.85 -6.81
N ASP A 147 13.75 -4.06 -5.50
CA ASP A 147 14.12 -5.32 -4.87
C ASP A 147 13.14 -6.46 -5.14
N ILE A 148 11.83 -6.18 -5.10
CA ILE A 148 10.82 -7.23 -5.21
C ILE A 148 10.09 -7.16 -6.53
N ALA A 149 9.58 -5.98 -6.90
CA ALA A 149 8.70 -5.87 -8.05
C ALA A 149 9.43 -6.24 -9.34
N ARG A 150 10.66 -5.74 -9.56
CA ARG A 150 11.48 -6.13 -10.73
C ARG A 150 12.05 -7.54 -10.62
N ARG A 151 12.59 -7.92 -9.46
CA ARG A 151 13.22 -9.24 -9.27
C ARG A 151 12.25 -10.39 -9.52
N TYR A 152 10.98 -10.23 -9.13
CA TYR A 152 9.95 -11.26 -9.27
C TYR A 152 8.88 -10.92 -10.32
N ALA A 153 9.13 -9.92 -11.19
CA ALA A 153 8.21 -9.52 -12.25
C ALA A 153 7.78 -10.70 -13.14
N ASN A 154 8.70 -11.63 -13.41
CA ASN A 154 8.46 -12.84 -14.20
C ASN A 154 7.47 -13.84 -13.55
N ARG A 155 7.14 -13.66 -12.26
CA ARG A 155 6.15 -14.48 -11.54
C ARG A 155 4.77 -13.83 -11.49
N CYS A 156 4.60 -12.64 -12.08
CA CYS A 156 3.34 -11.93 -12.11
C CYS A 156 2.36 -12.58 -13.10
N ASP A 157 1.14 -12.89 -12.63
CA ASP A 157 0.00 -13.23 -13.46
C ASP A 157 -0.81 -11.95 -13.74
N LEU A 158 -0.62 -11.39 -14.94
CA LEU A 158 -1.28 -10.14 -15.34
C LEU A 158 -2.81 -10.22 -15.28
N ARG A 159 -3.39 -11.42 -15.39
CA ARG A 159 -4.86 -11.62 -15.32
C ARG A 159 -5.41 -11.35 -13.92
N LYS A 160 -4.55 -11.32 -12.90
CA LYS A 160 -4.92 -11.04 -11.50
C LYS A 160 -4.85 -9.55 -11.15
N ILE A 161 -4.25 -8.72 -12.00
CA ILE A 161 -4.12 -7.28 -11.75
C ILE A 161 -5.48 -6.56 -11.71
N PRO A 162 -6.43 -6.81 -12.65
CA PRO A 162 -7.72 -6.14 -12.61
C PRO A 162 -8.54 -6.49 -11.37
N CYS A 163 -9.16 -5.49 -10.76
CA CYS A 163 -10.13 -5.69 -9.68
C CYS A 163 -11.46 -6.16 -10.27
N THR A 164 -11.77 -7.45 -10.16
CA THR A 164 -13.03 -8.04 -10.66
C THR A 164 -14.15 -8.03 -9.63
N SER A 165 -13.81 -8.04 -8.35
CA SER A 165 -14.76 -7.99 -7.24
C SER A 165 -15.39 -6.60 -7.15
N ARG A 166 -16.73 -6.53 -7.19
CA ARG A 166 -17.50 -5.27 -7.15
C ARG A 166 -18.44 -5.22 -5.96
N TRP A 167 -18.61 -4.02 -5.42
CA TRP A 167 -19.57 -3.75 -4.35
C TRP A 167 -21.03 -3.75 -4.83
N ARG A 168 -21.26 -3.47 -6.11
CA ARG A 168 -22.58 -3.49 -6.78
C ARG A 168 -22.55 -4.41 -7.99
N ARG A 169 -23.70 -5.03 -8.29
CA ARG A 169 -23.87 -5.92 -9.44
C ARG A 169 -24.06 -5.19 -10.77
N ASP A 170 -24.55 -3.94 -10.75
CA ASP A 170 -25.17 -3.32 -11.92
C ASP A 170 -24.31 -2.26 -12.66
N ASP A 171 -23.08 -1.98 -12.21
CA ASP A 171 -22.29 -0.88 -12.75
C ASP A 171 -21.37 -1.31 -13.93
N GLY A 172 -21.91 -1.80 -15.05
CA GLY A 172 -21.22 -1.82 -16.35
C GLY A 172 -19.97 -2.74 -16.53
N GLU A 173 -19.55 -2.91 -17.79
CA GLU A 173 -18.58 -3.92 -18.29
C GLU A 173 -17.35 -4.21 -17.40
N THR A 174 -17.01 -5.49 -17.29
CA THR A 174 -15.77 -5.99 -16.67
C THR A 174 -14.56 -5.35 -17.36
N PRO A 175 -13.66 -4.67 -16.63
CA PRO A 175 -12.42 -4.20 -17.25
C PRO A 175 -11.67 -5.43 -17.76
N THR A 176 -11.62 -5.58 -19.09
CA THR A 176 -10.84 -6.62 -19.75
C THR A 176 -9.38 -6.35 -19.48
N ALA A 177 -8.65 -7.38 -19.07
CA ALA A 177 -7.20 -7.34 -19.06
C ALA A 177 -6.77 -7.07 -20.52
N ALA A 178 -6.30 -5.87 -20.81
CA ALA A 178 -5.69 -5.59 -22.09
C ALA A 178 -4.40 -6.40 -22.14
N VAL A 179 -4.46 -7.54 -22.85
CA VAL A 179 -3.29 -8.33 -23.20
C VAL A 179 -2.51 -7.49 -24.21
N ALA A 180 -1.36 -6.97 -23.79
CA ALA A 180 -0.33 -6.47 -24.70
C ALA A 180 0.66 -7.59 -24.96
#